data_AF-A0A2D6FCS5-F1
#
_entry.id   AF-A0A2D6FCS5-F1
#
_cell.length_a   1.000
_cell.length_b   1.000
_cell.length_c   1.000
_cell.angle_alpha   90.00
_cell.angle_beta   90.00
_cell.angle_gamma   90.00
#
_symmetry.space_group_name_H-M   'P 1'
#
loop_
_entity.id
_entity.type
_entity.pdbx_description
1 polymer ?
#
loop_
_entity_poly.entity_id
_entity_poly.type
_entity_poly.pdbx_seq_one_letter_code
_entity_poly.pdbx_strand_id
1 'polypeptide(L)' 'MAESGFCCELCGRFGSVHFRVRSEATTQWTLVCADCWTGIAAQPGYRYGGTRKANRRNRKR' A
#
# COMPACT_ATOMS: atom_id res chain seq x y z
N MET A 1 -8.44 -14.63 -16.39
CA MET A 1 -7.79 -13.33 -16.11
C MET A 1 -7.77 -13.15 -14.60
N ALA A 2 -6.61 -13.23 -13.93
CA ALA A 2 -6.51 -13.03 -12.48
C ALA A 2 -5.55 -11.88 -12.23
N GLU A 3 -6.09 -10.66 -12.16
CA GLU A 3 -5.37 -9.44 -11.83
C GLU A 3 -4.90 -9.55 -10.38
N SER A 4 -3.74 -10.18 -10.20
CA SER A 4 -3.13 -10.46 -8.91
C SER A 4 -2.36 -9.24 -8.41
N GLY A 5 -2.98 -8.06 -8.49
CA GLY A 5 -2.46 -6.82 -7.94
C GLY A 5 -3.01 -6.57 -6.55
N PHE A 6 -2.23 -5.96 -5.66
CA PHE A 6 -2.84 -5.35 -4.48
C PHE A 6 -3.63 -4.13 -4.95
N CYS A 7 -4.84 -3.97 -4.43
CA CYS A 7 -5.66 -2.80 -4.68
C CYS A 7 -5.39 -1.76 -3.60
N CYS A 8 -5.19 -0.51 -4.00
CA CYS A 8 -5.11 0.61 -3.06
C CYS A 8 -6.51 0.93 -2.56
N GLU A 9 -6.72 0.98 -1.24
CA GLU A 9 -8.03 1.28 -0.66
C GLU A 9 -8.45 2.75 -0.83
N LEU A 10 -7.51 3.65 -1.15
CA LEU A 10 -7.78 5.08 -1.35
C LEU A 10 -8.14 5.44 -2.79
N CYS A 11 -7.50 4.82 -3.77
CA CYS A 11 -7.66 5.19 -5.18
C CYS A 11 -8.07 4.02 -6.09
N GLY A 12 -8.26 2.82 -5.53
CA GLY A 12 -8.60 1.61 -6.29
C GLY A 12 -7.49 1.14 -7.24
N ARG A 13 -6.30 1.76 -7.17
CA ARG A 13 -5.22 1.50 -8.12
C ARG A 13 -4.52 0.18 -7.80
N PHE A 14 -4.47 -0.70 -8.79
CA PHE A 14 -3.71 -1.94 -8.73
C PHE A 14 -2.24 -1.66 -8.96
N GLY A 15 -1.38 -2.23 -8.13
CA GLY A 15 0.04 -1.95 -8.15
C GLY A 15 0.88 -3.06 -7.55
N SER A 16 2.15 -3.10 -7.96
CA SER A 16 3.14 -4.07 -7.48
C SER A 16 3.73 -3.70 -6.12
N VAL A 17 3.50 -2.47 -5.64
CA VAL A 17 4.06 -1.94 -4.40
C VAL A 17 2.97 -1.18 -3.64
N HIS A 18 2.61 -1.69 -2.47
CA HIS A 18 1.68 -1.04 -1.55
C HIS A 18 2.33 -0.85 -0.19
N PHE A 19 2.10 0.31 0.39
CA PHE A 19 2.54 0.68 1.73
C PHE A 19 1.38 0.42 2.68
N ARG A 20 1.66 -0.29 3.77
CA ARG A 20 0.70 -0.47 4.84
C ARG A 20 0.93 0.63 5.86
N VAL A 21 -0.06 1.50 6.03
CA VAL A 21 0.06 2.66 6.89
C VAL A 21 -1.12 2.73 7.84
N ARG A 22 -0.90 3.33 8.99
CA ARG A 22 -1.92 3.66 9.97
C ARG A 22 -1.70 5.10 10.37
N SER A 23 -2.76 5.85 10.52
CA SER A 23 -2.69 7.24 10.98
C SER A 23 -3.84 7.51 11.93
N GLU A 24 -3.89 8.70 12.50
CA GLU A 24 -5.02 9.10 13.34
C GLU A 24 -6.33 9.20 12.53
N ALA A 25 -6.21 9.60 11.26
CA ALA A 25 -7.33 9.60 10.30
C ALA A 25 -7.81 8.18 9.93
N THR A 26 -6.97 7.15 10.13
CA THR A 26 -7.35 5.77 9.81
C THR A 26 -6.95 4.85 10.96
N THR A 27 -7.90 4.60 11.85
CA THR A 27 -7.74 3.70 13.00
C THR A 27 -7.30 2.30 12.58
N GLN A 28 -7.61 1.90 11.35
CA GLN A 28 -7.29 0.63 10.74
C GLN A 28 -5.99 0.69 9.92
N TRP A 29 -5.37 -0.46 9.68
CA TRP A 29 -4.23 -0.53 8.77
C TRP A 29 -4.70 -0.54 7.32
N THR A 30 -4.36 0.50 6.57
CA THR A 30 -4.80 0.67 5.17
C THR A 30 -3.65 0.44 4.20
N LEU A 31 -3.95 -0.20 3.07
CA LEU A 31 -3.01 -0.40 1.98
C LEU A 31 -3.11 0.74 0.97
N VAL A 32 -2.01 1.47 0.82
CA VAL A 32 -1.93 2.68 0.02
C VAL A 32 -0.80 2.58 -1.01
N CYS A 33 -0.96 3.18 -2.18
CA CYS A 33 0.13 3.28 -3.15
C CYS A 33 1.13 4.36 -2.74
N ALA A 34 2.29 4.43 -3.42
CA ALA A 34 3.33 5.44 -3.13
C ALA A 34 2.80 6.88 -3.16
N ASP A 35 1.85 7.15 -4.06
CA ASP A 35 1.25 8.47 -4.23
C ASP A 35 0.37 8.85 -3.03
N CYS A 36 -0.56 7.96 -2.66
CA CYS A 36 -1.41 8.14 -1.48
C CYS A 36 -0.62 8.10 -0.17
N TRP A 37 0.50 7.39 -0.14
CA TRP A 37 1.39 7.33 1.02
C TRP A 37 1.97 8.70 1.35
N THR A 38 2.42 9.47 0.37
CA THR A 38 3.02 10.81 0.58
C THR A 38 2.10 11.73 1.38
N GLY A 39 0.79 11.71 1.10
CA GLY A 39 -0.19 12.51 1.83
C GLY A 39 -0.42 12.05 3.27
N ILE A 40 -0.32 10.75 3.55
CA ILE A 40 -0.51 10.19 4.89
C ILE A 40 0.77 10.28 5.72
N ALA A 41 1.94 10.19 5.08
CA ALA A 41 3.24 10.40 5.70
C ALA A 41 3.39 11.83 6.24
N ALA A 42 2.67 12.79 5.66
CA ALA A 42 2.60 14.16 6.16
C ALA A 42 1.63 14.34 7.35
N GLN A 43 0.81 13.33 7.68
CA GLN A 43 -0.13 13.44 8.80
C GLN A 43 0.53 13.13 10.15
N PRO A 44 0.22 13.93 11.20
CA PRO A 44 0.65 13.61 12.56
C PRO A 44 0.01 12.29 13.03
N GLY A 45 0.77 11.51 13.80
CA GLY A 45 0.33 10.16 14.22
C GLY A 45 0.53 9.08 13.16
N TYR A 46 1.29 9.36 12.09
CA TYR A 46 1.67 8.37 11.09
C TYR A 46 2.46 7.20 11.69
N ARG A 47 1.99 5.99 11.41
CA ARG A 47 2.60 4.73 11.79
C ARG A 47 2.79 3.87 10.54
N TYR A 48 4.05 3.61 10.25
CA TYR A 48 4.44 2.77 9.13
C TYR A 48 4.39 1.29 9.50
N GLY A 49 3.67 0.48 8.74
CA GLY A 49 3.47 -0.95 8.96
C GLY A 49 4.23 -1.86 8.00
N GLY A 50 5.10 -1.29 7.15
CA GLY A 50 5.87 -2.02 6.14
C GLY A 50 5.31 -1.89 4.73
N THR A 51 6.15 -2.24 3.74
CA THR A 51 5.79 -2.23 2.32
C THR A 51 5.53 -3.65 1.85
N ARG A 52 4.33 -3.92 1.33
CA ARG A 52 4.06 -5.14 0.56
C ARG A 52 4.47 -4.91 -0.89
N LYS A 53 5.59 -5.51 -1.28
CA LYS A 53 5.92 -5.68 -2.70
C LYS A 53 5.27 -6.97 -3.18
N ALA A 54 4.34 -6.88 -4.13
CA ALA A 54 3.81 -8.01 -4.89
C ALA A 54 4.82 -8.56 -5.89
N ASN A 55 6.12 -8.55 -5.57
CA ASN A 55 7.12 -9.17 -6.42
C ASN A 55 7.15 -10.68 -6.16
N ARG A 56 6.05 -11.34 -6.50
CA ARG A 56 5.98 -12.79 -6.70
C ARG A 56 5.95 -13.06 -8.20
N ARG A 57 7.13 -13.03 -8.81
CA ARG A 57 7.65 -14.04 -9.76
C ARG A 57 8.61 -13.41 -10.76
N ASN A 58 9.89 -13.58 -10.51
CA ASN A 58 10.75 -14.12 -11.56
C ASN A 58 11.76 -15.11 -10.98
N ARG A 59 11.27 -16.21 -10.39
CA ARG A 59 12.09 -17.41 -10.33
C ARG A 59 11.98 -18.03 -11.73
N LYS A 60 12.80 -17.54 -12.67
CA LYS A 60 13.10 -18.27 -13.91
C LYS A 60 13.54 -19.66 -13.48
N ARG A 61 12.75 -20.65 -13.87
CA ARG A 61 12.96 -22.06 -13.59
C ARG A 61 14.00 -22.61 -14.55
#